data_AF-A0A920W2E1-F1
#
_entry.id   AF-A0A920W2E1-F1
#
_cell.length_a   1.000
_cell.length_b   1.000
_cell.length_c   1.000
_cell.angle_alpha   90.00
_cell.angle_beta   90.00
_cell.angle_gamma   90.00
#
_symmetry.space_group_name_H-M   'P 1'
#
loop_
_entity.id
_entity.type
_entity.pdbx_description
1 polymer ?
#
loop_
_entity_poly.entity_id
_entity_poly.type
_entity_poly.pdbx_seq_one_letter_code
_entity_poly.pdbx_strand_id
1 'polypeptide(L)'
;MSIGYSTCHWCHVLEKESFEDEEVAALLNENFICIKVDREEHPDVDQFYINVGQAMTGTGGWPLTVIMTPEKIPVFGGTYFPKTQLIKIIDALGSAWKDQPEKIKVVGSTVRKFIEAGDRISTQTVALDETMMKDFYKKFLISYDEVNGGFGLAPKFPPTMKLRLLLRIAQRTGDKHAVKMMASTLKHMARGGIYDHLAGGFHRYSTDAIWLVPHFEKMLYDQAALTMVYLEGYQVTGNEVFKSVVRGVLDYVLKDMTGPKGGFYSAEDADSEGEEGTYYVWSDADLETS
;
A
#
# COMPACT_ATOMS: atom_id res chain seq x y z
N MET A 1 11.35 -11.61 11.51
CA MET A 1 10.40 -11.95 10.44
C MET A 1 10.40 -10.83 9.42
N SER A 2 10.49 -11.16 8.13
CA SER A 2 10.35 -10.21 7.03
C SER A 2 9.12 -10.61 6.21
N ILE A 3 8.21 -9.66 5.95
CA ILE A 3 7.03 -9.85 5.10
C ILE A 3 7.22 -9.04 3.82
N GLY A 4 6.98 -9.67 2.68
CA GLY A 4 7.05 -9.10 1.35
C GLY A 4 6.25 -9.95 0.37
N TYR A 5 6.43 -9.70 -0.92
CA TYR A 5 5.78 -10.43 -2.01
C TYR A 5 6.53 -10.19 -3.31
N SER A 6 6.19 -11.00 -4.30
CA SER A 6 6.99 -11.20 -5.51
C SER A 6 7.16 -9.98 -6.42
N THR A 7 6.26 -9.01 -6.40
CA THR A 7 6.28 -7.83 -7.29
C THR A 7 6.75 -6.55 -6.60
N CYS A 8 7.20 -6.67 -5.35
CA CYS A 8 7.56 -5.55 -4.49
C CYS A 8 8.99 -5.08 -4.76
N HIS A 9 9.15 -3.95 -5.47
CA HIS A 9 10.45 -3.34 -5.75
C HIS A 9 11.35 -3.21 -4.50
N TRP A 10 10.87 -2.52 -3.46
CA TRP A 10 11.65 -2.30 -2.23
C TRP A 10 11.99 -3.60 -1.49
N CYS A 11 11.21 -4.67 -1.71
CA CYS A 11 11.52 -5.99 -1.16
C CYS A 11 12.72 -6.60 -1.88
N HIS A 12 12.82 -6.45 -3.21
CA HIS A 12 13.97 -6.87 -3.99
C HIS A 12 15.22 -6.04 -3.72
N VAL A 13 15.06 -4.72 -3.55
CA VAL A 13 16.17 -3.84 -3.14
C VAL A 13 16.73 -4.31 -1.80
N LEU A 14 15.87 -4.53 -0.79
CA LEU A 14 16.31 -5.03 0.51
C LEU A 14 16.97 -6.41 0.43
N GLU A 15 16.44 -7.30 -0.40
CA GLU A 15 16.99 -8.63 -0.62
C GLU A 15 18.42 -8.56 -1.18
N LYS A 16 18.62 -7.86 -2.30
CA LYS A 16 19.92 -7.71 -2.96
C LYS A 16 20.93 -6.96 -2.10
N GLU A 17 20.52 -5.85 -1.47
CA GLU A 17 21.44 -5.02 -0.68
C GLU A 17 21.82 -5.65 0.66
N SER A 18 20.95 -6.49 1.24
CA SER A 18 21.11 -6.95 2.61
C SER A 18 20.98 -8.46 2.80
N PHE A 19 19.91 -9.10 2.32
CA PHE A 19 19.70 -10.53 2.64
C PHE A 19 20.60 -11.49 1.86
N GLU A 20 21.08 -11.08 0.69
CA GLU A 20 22.08 -11.83 -0.11
C GLU A 20 23.53 -11.58 0.36
N ASP A 21 23.75 -10.61 1.24
CA ASP A 21 25.07 -10.26 1.74
C ASP A 21 25.51 -11.22 2.87
N GLU A 22 26.67 -11.86 2.70
CA GLU A 22 27.15 -12.89 3.62
C GLU A 22 27.40 -12.37 5.06
N GLU A 23 27.83 -11.11 5.21
CA GLU A 23 28.05 -10.49 6.52
C GLU A 23 26.72 -10.31 7.26
N VAL A 24 25.72 -9.76 6.58
CA VAL A 24 24.38 -9.58 7.14
C VAL A 24 23.74 -10.94 7.46
N ALA A 25 23.87 -11.92 6.56
CA ALA A 25 23.35 -13.27 6.77
C ALA A 25 23.98 -13.95 8.00
N ALA A 26 25.30 -13.80 8.19
CA ALA A 26 25.98 -14.34 9.36
C ALA A 26 25.46 -13.68 10.66
N LEU A 27 25.34 -12.35 10.68
CA LEU A 27 24.83 -11.60 11.83
C LEU A 27 23.38 -11.98 12.16
N LEU A 28 22.53 -12.13 11.14
CA LEU A 28 21.16 -12.58 11.29
C LEU A 28 21.08 -13.99 11.87
N ASN A 29 21.86 -14.93 11.35
CA ASN A 29 21.88 -16.33 11.80
C ASN A 29 22.42 -16.49 13.22
N GLU A 30 23.34 -15.61 13.66
CA GLU A 30 23.84 -15.63 15.04
C GLU A 30 22.77 -15.14 16.04
N ASN A 31 21.98 -14.12 15.67
CA ASN A 31 21.15 -13.39 16.62
C ASN A 31 19.65 -13.72 16.52
N PHE A 32 19.17 -14.25 15.39
CA PHE A 32 17.74 -14.40 15.11
C PHE A 32 17.40 -15.72 14.41
N ILE A 33 16.17 -16.19 14.67
CA ILE A 33 15.50 -17.15 13.78
C ILE A 33 14.81 -16.34 12.69
N CYS A 34 15.37 -16.39 11.48
CA CYS A 34 14.83 -15.66 10.33
C CYS A 34 13.60 -16.38 9.76
N ILE A 35 12.52 -15.63 9.58
CA ILE A 35 11.25 -16.11 9.01
C ILE A 35 10.92 -15.15 7.86
N LYS A 36 10.76 -15.67 6.65
CA LYS A 36 10.26 -14.92 5.49
C LYS A 36 8.81 -15.32 5.25
N VAL A 37 7.93 -14.34 5.06
CA VAL A 37 6.49 -14.54 4.85
C VAL A 37 6.12 -13.88 3.54
N ASP A 38 5.47 -14.63 2.67
CA ASP A 38 4.80 -14.10 1.49
C ASP A 38 3.39 -13.62 1.88
N ARG A 39 3.11 -12.34 1.69
CA ARG A 39 1.77 -11.79 1.99
C ARG A 39 0.69 -12.28 1.03
N GLU A 40 1.04 -12.71 -0.19
CA GLU A 40 0.07 -13.25 -1.15
C GLU A 40 -0.44 -14.62 -0.69
N GLU A 41 0.41 -15.41 -0.04
CA GLU A 41 0.03 -16.69 0.57
C GLU A 41 -0.56 -16.53 1.99
N HIS A 42 -0.10 -15.54 2.75
CA HIS A 42 -0.51 -15.28 4.14
C HIS A 42 -0.99 -13.84 4.39
N PRO A 43 -2.10 -13.40 3.74
CA PRO A 43 -2.60 -12.02 3.85
C PRO A 43 -3.14 -11.69 5.25
N ASP A 44 -3.56 -12.69 6.02
CA ASP A 44 -4.00 -12.55 7.41
C ASP A 44 -2.84 -12.20 8.35
N VAL A 45 -1.71 -12.90 8.19
CA VAL A 45 -0.47 -12.62 8.93
C VAL A 45 0.05 -11.23 8.56
N ASP A 46 0.10 -10.94 7.26
CA ASP A 46 0.51 -9.64 6.72
C ASP A 46 -0.30 -8.49 7.34
N GLN A 47 -1.63 -8.56 7.26
CA GLN A 47 -2.50 -7.50 7.76
C GLN A 47 -2.33 -7.26 9.27
N PHE A 48 -2.19 -8.34 10.05
CA PHE A 48 -1.93 -8.22 11.48
C PHE A 48 -0.62 -7.46 11.74
N TYR A 49 0.48 -7.86 11.10
CA TYR A 49 1.78 -7.26 11.38
C TYR A 49 1.97 -5.88 10.75
N ILE A 50 1.28 -5.53 9.66
CA ILE A 50 1.18 -4.15 9.17
C ILE A 50 0.53 -3.26 10.22
N ASN A 51 -0.56 -3.70 10.85
CA ASN A 51 -1.22 -2.94 11.92
C ASN A 51 -0.28 -2.76 13.12
N VAL A 52 0.50 -3.78 13.47
CA VAL A 52 1.53 -3.69 14.50
C VAL A 52 2.62 -2.69 14.13
N GLY A 53 3.17 -2.75 12.90
CA GLY A 53 4.19 -1.82 12.43
C GLY A 53 3.70 -0.38 12.47
N GLN A 54 2.47 -0.15 12.01
CA GLN A 54 1.82 1.16 12.02
C GLN A 54 1.53 1.67 13.42
N ALA A 55 1.11 0.79 14.33
CA ALA A 55 0.95 1.11 15.74
C ALA A 55 2.26 1.57 16.40
N MET A 56 3.37 0.94 16.03
CA MET A 56 4.68 1.21 16.63
C MET A 56 5.38 2.43 16.04
N THR A 57 5.22 2.66 14.73
CA THR A 57 6.03 3.65 13.98
C THR A 57 5.21 4.78 13.36
N GLY A 58 3.88 4.65 13.33
CA GLY A 58 2.96 5.54 12.61
C GLY A 58 2.86 5.26 11.11
N THR A 59 3.74 4.43 10.54
CA THR A 59 3.76 4.06 9.13
C THR A 59 3.71 2.56 8.94
N GLY A 60 3.24 2.12 7.77
CA GLY A 60 3.19 0.71 7.39
C GLY A 60 3.45 0.56 5.90
N GLY A 61 3.77 -0.66 5.48
CA GLY A 61 4.08 -0.97 4.10
C GLY A 61 5.10 -2.10 4.01
N TRP A 62 5.56 -2.35 2.79
CA TRP A 62 6.51 -3.42 2.48
C TRP A 62 7.82 -2.85 1.93
N PRO A 63 8.95 -3.53 2.12
CA PRO A 63 9.14 -4.73 2.93
C PRO A 63 8.88 -4.42 4.41
N LEU A 64 8.27 -5.36 5.15
CA LEU A 64 8.00 -5.19 6.58
C LEU A 64 8.95 -6.07 7.39
N THR A 65 9.77 -5.46 8.24
CA THR A 65 10.62 -6.18 9.20
C THR A 65 10.04 -6.09 10.59
N VAL A 66 9.74 -7.24 11.20
CA VAL A 66 9.27 -7.35 12.58
C VAL A 66 10.20 -8.25 13.38
N ILE A 67 10.67 -7.75 14.52
CA ILE A 67 11.45 -8.50 15.50
C ILE A 67 10.56 -8.75 16.70
N MET A 68 10.53 -10.00 17.16
CA MET A 68 9.63 -10.46 18.20
C MET A 68 10.33 -11.45 19.13
N THR A 69 9.79 -11.60 20.34
CA THR A 69 10.25 -12.61 21.30
C THR A 69 9.82 -14.02 20.87
N PRO A 70 10.38 -15.11 21.45
CA PRO A 70 9.94 -16.48 21.17
C PRO A 70 8.45 -16.74 21.40
N GLU A 71 7.82 -15.95 22.29
CA GLU A 71 6.37 -15.96 22.55
C GLU A 71 5.56 -15.18 21.50
N LYS A 72 6.19 -14.81 20.37
CA LYS A 72 5.62 -14.08 19.23
C LYS A 72 5.16 -12.66 19.57
N ILE A 73 5.79 -12.03 20.57
CA ILE A 73 5.48 -10.66 20.99
C ILE A 73 6.33 -9.68 20.19
N PRO A 74 5.74 -8.78 19.37
CA PRO A 74 6.52 -7.78 18.63
C PRO A 74 7.21 -6.81 19.58
N VAL A 75 8.51 -6.56 19.35
CA VAL A 75 9.34 -5.64 20.15
C VAL A 75 9.99 -4.56 19.30
N PHE A 76 10.10 -4.77 17.99
CA PHE A 76 10.55 -3.78 17.04
C PHE A 76 9.88 -4.04 15.69
N GLY A 77 9.60 -2.96 14.95
CA GLY A 77 8.97 -3.04 13.63
C GLY A 77 9.34 -1.83 12.80
N GLY A 78 9.44 -2.03 11.49
CA GLY A 78 9.59 -0.96 10.51
C GLY A 78 9.65 -1.52 9.09
N THR A 79 9.71 -0.65 8.10
CA THR A 79 9.64 -1.06 6.70
C THR A 79 11.03 -1.35 6.12
N TYR A 80 11.53 -0.45 5.29
CA TYR A 80 12.83 -0.55 4.64
C TYR A 80 13.95 -0.05 5.56
N PHE A 81 14.99 -0.87 5.72
CA PHE A 81 16.21 -0.52 6.45
C PHE A 81 17.41 -0.74 5.53
N PRO A 82 18.16 0.32 5.16
CA PRO A 82 19.41 0.16 4.41
C PRO A 82 20.39 -0.75 5.16
N LYS A 83 21.26 -1.46 4.43
CA LYS A 83 22.23 -2.44 4.97
C LYS A 83 22.91 -1.98 6.27
N THR A 84 23.50 -0.79 6.25
CA THR A 84 24.28 -0.26 7.40
C THR A 84 23.40 0.03 8.63
N GLN A 85 22.13 0.37 8.42
CA GLN A 85 21.16 0.54 9.51
C GLN A 85 20.68 -0.81 10.02
N LEU A 86 20.43 -1.77 9.12
CA LEU A 86 20.01 -3.12 9.48
C LEU A 86 21.05 -3.81 10.37
N ILE A 87 22.35 -3.71 10.04
CA ILE A 87 23.45 -4.23 10.87
C ILE A 87 23.39 -3.65 12.29
N LYS A 88 23.25 -2.32 12.43
CA LYS A 88 23.15 -1.67 13.74
C LYS A 88 21.93 -2.14 14.54
N ILE A 89 20.81 -2.38 13.86
CA ILE A 89 19.58 -2.89 14.49
C ILE A 89 19.80 -4.32 14.99
N ILE A 90 20.43 -5.18 14.18
CA ILE A 90 20.78 -6.56 14.54
C ILE A 90 21.66 -6.58 15.78
N ASP A 91 22.75 -5.82 15.78
CA ASP A 91 23.70 -5.78 16.90
C ASP A 91 23.05 -5.25 18.18
N ALA A 92 22.30 -4.15 18.08
CA ALA A 92 21.67 -3.52 19.23
C ALA A 92 20.62 -4.44 19.87
N LEU A 93 19.80 -5.11 19.08
CA LEU A 93 18.74 -5.99 19.58
C LEU A 93 19.29 -7.35 20.03
N GLY A 94 20.28 -7.90 19.33
CA GLY A 94 20.98 -9.13 19.73
C GLY A 94 21.69 -8.96 21.07
N SER A 95 22.42 -7.85 21.24
CA SER A 95 23.07 -7.51 22.52
C SER A 95 22.05 -7.24 23.62
N ALA A 96 21.00 -6.48 23.34
CA ALA A 96 19.95 -6.21 24.33
C ALA A 96 19.21 -7.47 24.77
N TRP A 97 19.04 -8.46 23.89
CA TRP A 97 18.45 -9.75 24.25
C TRP A 97 19.37 -10.58 25.16
N LYS A 98 20.68 -10.61 24.87
CA LYS A 98 21.68 -11.34 25.67
C LYS A 98 21.90 -10.68 27.04
N ASP A 99 22.08 -9.37 27.06
CA ASP A 99 22.52 -8.64 28.26
C ASP A 99 21.34 -8.13 29.12
N GLN A 100 20.22 -7.78 28.49
CA GLN A 100 19.11 -7.07 29.14
C GLN A 100 17.73 -7.59 28.67
N PRO A 101 17.46 -8.92 28.72
CA PRO A 101 16.25 -9.51 28.16
C PRO A 101 14.95 -8.95 28.79
N GLU A 102 15.01 -8.52 30.05
CA GLU A 102 13.86 -7.92 30.73
C GLU A 102 13.44 -6.58 30.11
N LYS A 103 14.37 -5.79 29.57
CA LYS A 103 14.01 -4.54 28.86
C LYS A 103 13.25 -4.84 27.58
N ILE A 104 13.66 -5.88 26.85
CA ILE A 104 12.97 -6.33 25.63
C ILE A 104 11.55 -6.80 25.96
N LYS A 105 11.38 -7.57 27.04
CA LYS A 105 10.05 -8.00 27.51
C LYS A 105 9.16 -6.83 27.92
N VAL A 106 9.71 -5.79 28.55
CA VAL A 106 8.95 -4.57 28.91
C VAL A 106 8.44 -3.85 27.66
N VAL A 107 9.27 -3.72 26.61
CA VAL A 107 8.84 -3.15 25.32
C VAL A 107 7.72 -4.00 24.72
N GLY A 108 7.92 -5.31 24.66
CA GLY A 108 6.90 -6.25 24.16
C GLY A 108 5.58 -6.17 24.94
N SER A 109 5.63 -5.99 26.25
CA SER A 109 4.42 -5.83 27.08
C SER A 109 3.66 -4.54 26.76
N THR A 110 4.37 -3.47 26.41
CA THR A 110 3.77 -2.18 26.02
C THR A 110 3.11 -2.29 24.66
N VAL A 111 3.81 -2.89 23.68
CA VAL A 111 3.28 -3.16 22.34
C VAL A 111 2.07 -4.09 22.42
N ARG A 112 2.15 -5.17 23.20
CA ARG A 112 1.02 -6.07 23.44
C ARG A 112 -0.21 -5.33 24.00
N LYS A 113 -0.04 -4.48 25.01
CA LYS A 113 -1.15 -3.68 25.56
C LYS A 113 -1.74 -2.73 24.53
N PHE A 114 -0.91 -2.14 23.67
CA PHE A 114 -1.38 -1.30 22.58
C PHE A 114 -2.18 -2.10 21.56
N ILE A 115 -1.66 -3.26 21.13
CA ILE A 115 -2.36 -4.17 20.21
C ILE A 115 -3.67 -4.62 20.84
N GLU A 116 -3.68 -5.09 22.08
CA GLU A 116 -4.90 -5.50 22.80
C GLU A 116 -5.90 -4.35 22.97
N ALA A 117 -5.42 -3.11 23.10
CA ALA A 117 -6.27 -1.92 23.14
C ALA A 117 -6.79 -1.50 21.75
N GLY A 118 -6.06 -1.81 20.67
CA GLY A 118 -6.48 -1.60 19.28
C GLY A 118 -7.37 -2.73 18.73
N ASP A 119 -7.11 -3.97 19.13
CA ASP A 119 -7.92 -5.19 18.94
C ASP A 119 -9.18 -5.19 19.80
N ARG A 120 -9.29 -4.25 20.76
CA ARG A 120 -10.59 -3.63 21.03
C ARG A 120 -11.02 -2.78 19.84
N ILE A 121 -11.07 -3.39 18.65
CA ILE A 121 -12.25 -3.28 17.80
C ILE A 121 -13.38 -3.64 18.75
N SER A 122 -13.96 -2.58 19.30
CA SER A 122 -14.99 -2.66 20.30
C SER A 122 -15.99 -3.74 19.89
N THR A 123 -16.05 -4.84 20.63
CA THR A 123 -17.19 -5.77 20.57
C THR A 123 -18.46 -5.06 21.07
N GLN A 124 -18.34 -3.85 21.63
CA GLN A 124 -19.48 -2.96 21.76
C GLN A 124 -19.89 -2.50 20.37
N THR A 125 -21.11 -2.85 20.02
CA THR A 125 -21.81 -2.34 18.85
C THR A 125 -21.81 -0.82 18.91
N VAL A 126 -20.98 -0.17 18.10
CA VAL A 126 -21.05 1.28 17.91
C VAL A 126 -22.16 1.53 16.90
N ALA A 127 -23.15 2.35 17.27
CA ALA A 127 -24.15 2.79 16.32
C ALA A 127 -23.47 3.63 15.23
N LEU A 128 -23.55 3.16 13.99
CA LEU A 128 -23.14 3.95 12.83
C LEU A 128 -24.18 5.06 12.60
N ASP A 129 -23.97 6.21 13.25
CA ASP A 129 -24.87 7.35 13.17
C ASP A 129 -24.38 8.45 12.20
N GLU A 130 -25.21 9.47 12.01
CA GLU A 130 -24.86 10.61 11.15
C GLU A 130 -23.71 11.45 11.70
N THR A 131 -23.47 11.43 13.01
CA THR A 131 -22.38 12.19 13.64
C THR A 131 -21.04 11.62 13.20
N MET A 132 -20.90 10.29 13.22
CA MET A 132 -19.71 9.61 12.74
C MET A 132 -19.43 9.93 11.26
N MET A 133 -20.47 9.93 10.42
CA MET A 133 -20.34 10.32 9.01
C MET A 133 -19.83 11.76 8.85
N LYS A 134 -20.41 12.71 9.61
CA LYS A 134 -20.00 14.13 9.61
C LYS A 134 -18.55 14.30 10.04
N ASP A 135 -18.10 13.55 11.02
CA ASP A 135 -16.71 13.64 11.51
C ASP A 135 -15.71 13.05 10.52
N PHE A 136 -16.04 11.94 9.84
CA PHE A 136 -15.23 11.45 8.72
C PHE A 136 -15.14 12.47 7.60
N TYR A 137 -16.28 13.09 7.24
CA TYR A 137 -16.31 14.10 6.19
C TYR A 137 -15.44 15.33 6.53
N LYS A 138 -15.49 15.83 7.77
CA LYS A 138 -14.59 16.91 8.22
C LYS A 138 -13.12 16.54 8.08
N LYS A 139 -12.73 15.31 8.42
CA LYS A 139 -11.34 14.84 8.23
C LYS A 139 -10.96 14.78 6.75
N PHE A 140 -11.90 14.44 5.87
CA PHE A 140 -11.67 14.45 4.43
C PHE A 140 -11.45 15.88 3.92
N LEU A 141 -12.28 16.84 4.35
CA LEU A 141 -12.10 18.26 4.00
C LEU A 141 -10.73 18.80 4.41
N ILE A 142 -10.27 18.47 5.63
CA ILE A 142 -8.97 18.94 6.14
C ILE A 142 -7.79 18.35 5.35
N SER A 143 -7.89 17.10 4.93
CA SER A 143 -6.80 16.39 4.26
C SER A 143 -6.86 16.44 2.74
N TYR A 144 -7.92 17.04 2.16
CA TYR A 144 -8.13 17.09 0.72
C TYR A 144 -7.16 18.06 0.05
N ASP A 145 -6.49 17.58 -1.00
CA ASP A 145 -5.63 18.39 -1.85
C ASP A 145 -6.49 19.03 -2.94
N GLU A 146 -6.88 20.29 -2.76
CA GLU A 146 -7.69 21.00 -3.75
C GLU A 146 -6.97 21.23 -5.08
N VAL A 147 -5.63 21.28 -5.06
CA VAL A 147 -4.80 21.61 -6.22
C VAL A 147 -4.66 20.39 -7.13
N ASN A 148 -4.27 19.24 -6.56
CA ASN A 148 -3.96 18.03 -7.34
C ASN A 148 -5.00 16.91 -7.17
N GLY A 149 -6.06 17.13 -6.39
CA GLY A 149 -7.02 16.09 -6.02
C GLY A 149 -6.41 15.01 -5.11
N GLY A 150 -7.25 14.21 -4.46
CA GLY A 150 -6.82 13.20 -3.49
C GLY A 150 -6.60 13.75 -2.09
N PHE A 151 -5.86 12.99 -1.28
CA PHE A 151 -5.72 13.29 0.15
C PHE A 151 -4.29 13.09 0.63
N GLY A 152 -3.84 13.99 1.50
CA GLY A 152 -2.51 13.92 2.11
C GLY A 152 -1.39 14.38 1.18
N LEU A 153 -0.15 14.09 1.60
CA LEU A 153 1.09 14.44 0.90
C LEU A 153 1.60 13.25 0.08
N ALA A 154 2.72 13.45 -0.62
CA ALA A 154 3.46 12.37 -1.28
C ALA A 154 4.07 11.38 -0.26
N PRO A 155 4.15 10.07 -0.59
CA PRO A 155 3.58 9.41 -1.77
C PRO A 155 2.04 9.31 -1.70
N LYS A 156 1.37 9.38 -2.85
CA LYS A 156 -0.11 9.39 -2.93
C LYS A 156 -0.65 8.08 -3.46
N PHE A 157 -1.48 7.44 -2.63
CA PHE A 157 -2.22 6.22 -2.96
C PHE A 157 -3.64 6.53 -3.45
N PRO A 158 -4.17 5.79 -4.44
CA PRO A 158 -5.55 5.94 -4.88
C PRO A 158 -6.57 5.74 -3.74
N PRO A 159 -7.34 6.76 -3.35
CA PRO A 159 -8.15 6.72 -2.13
C PRO A 159 -9.55 6.13 -2.40
N THR A 160 -9.63 4.99 -3.11
CA THR A 160 -10.86 4.40 -3.67
C THR A 160 -12.02 4.35 -2.67
N MET A 161 -11.77 3.85 -1.46
CA MET A 161 -12.81 3.74 -0.42
C MET A 161 -13.28 5.11 0.11
N LYS A 162 -12.37 6.10 0.25
CA LYS A 162 -12.75 7.47 0.64
C LYS A 162 -13.64 8.11 -0.43
N LEU A 163 -13.29 7.91 -1.71
CA LEU A 163 -14.06 8.43 -2.84
C LEU A 163 -15.45 7.82 -2.92
N ARG A 164 -15.59 6.51 -2.71
CA ARG A 164 -16.89 5.85 -2.63
C ARG A 164 -17.72 6.36 -1.45
N LEU A 165 -17.09 6.60 -0.29
CA LEU A 165 -17.79 7.20 0.85
C LEU A 165 -18.27 8.62 0.53
N LEU A 166 -17.48 9.46 -0.15
CA LEU A 166 -17.93 10.77 -0.63
C LEU A 166 -19.17 10.68 -1.52
N LEU A 167 -19.23 9.68 -2.42
CA LEU A 167 -20.41 9.45 -3.25
C LEU A 167 -21.64 9.09 -2.42
N ARG A 168 -21.49 8.24 -1.39
CA ARG A 168 -22.59 7.90 -0.47
C ARG A 168 -23.04 9.09 0.37
N ILE A 169 -22.11 9.94 0.80
CA ILE A 169 -22.42 11.20 1.50
C ILE A 169 -23.23 12.11 0.57
N ALA A 170 -22.73 12.37 -0.65
CA ALA A 170 -23.41 13.21 -1.64
C ALA A 170 -24.83 12.71 -1.96
N GLN A 171 -25.02 11.40 -2.11
CA GLN A 171 -26.33 10.80 -2.38
C GLN A 171 -27.32 11.02 -1.21
N ARG A 172 -26.84 10.99 0.04
CA ARG A 172 -27.68 11.15 1.23
C ARG A 172 -28.00 12.61 1.55
N THR A 173 -27.04 13.51 1.36
CA THR A 173 -27.13 14.90 1.84
C THR A 173 -27.36 15.91 0.72
N GLY A 174 -27.14 15.51 -0.54
CA GLY A 174 -27.10 16.44 -1.68
C GLY A 174 -25.83 17.28 -1.75
N ASP A 175 -24.79 16.95 -0.99
CA ASP A 175 -23.54 17.72 -0.94
C ASP A 175 -22.78 17.65 -2.28
N LYS A 176 -22.81 18.76 -3.03
CA LYS A 176 -22.13 18.91 -4.31
C LYS A 176 -20.61 19.00 -4.19
N HIS A 177 -20.09 19.43 -3.03
CA HIS A 177 -18.65 19.52 -2.79
C HIS A 177 -18.04 18.12 -2.69
N ALA A 178 -18.73 17.17 -2.04
CA ALA A 178 -18.30 15.78 -1.99
C ALA A 178 -18.17 15.17 -3.41
N VAL A 179 -19.12 15.46 -4.32
CA VAL A 179 -19.03 15.06 -5.73
C VAL A 179 -17.84 15.72 -6.43
N LYS A 180 -17.60 17.02 -6.16
CA LYS A 180 -16.47 17.76 -6.73
C LYS A 180 -15.12 17.19 -6.30
N MET A 181 -14.94 16.90 -5.01
CA MET A 181 -13.72 16.27 -4.47
C MET A 181 -13.45 14.93 -5.15
N MET A 182 -14.49 14.10 -5.27
CA MET A 182 -14.39 12.81 -5.93
C MET A 182 -14.03 12.95 -7.40
N ALA A 183 -14.78 13.74 -8.15
CA ALA A 183 -14.56 13.92 -9.58
C ALA A 183 -13.19 14.55 -9.89
N SER A 184 -12.75 15.51 -9.06
CA SER A 184 -11.43 16.12 -9.21
C SER A 184 -10.32 15.10 -8.96
N THR A 185 -10.43 14.29 -7.91
CA THR A 185 -9.45 13.24 -7.60
C THR A 185 -9.34 12.22 -8.73
N LEU A 186 -10.48 11.70 -9.21
CA LEU A 186 -10.50 10.76 -10.34
C LEU A 186 -9.90 11.39 -11.61
N LYS A 187 -10.17 12.66 -11.90
CA LYS A 187 -9.60 13.33 -13.08
C LYS A 187 -8.08 13.49 -13.00
N HIS A 188 -7.54 13.81 -11.84
CA HIS A 188 -6.09 13.96 -11.69
C HIS A 188 -5.39 12.61 -11.78
N MET A 189 -5.90 11.57 -11.12
CA MET A 189 -5.34 10.21 -11.25
C MET A 189 -5.40 9.72 -12.71
N ALA A 190 -6.54 9.89 -13.39
CA ALA A 190 -6.70 9.47 -14.78
C ALA A 190 -5.83 10.24 -15.80
N ARG A 191 -5.31 11.42 -15.42
CA ARG A 191 -4.45 12.25 -16.27
C ARG A 191 -2.98 12.16 -15.88
N GLY A 192 -2.69 11.63 -14.69
CA GLY A 192 -1.34 11.41 -14.20
C GLY A 192 -0.70 10.17 -14.82
N GLY A 193 0.58 9.95 -14.52
CA GLY A 193 1.31 8.75 -14.93
C GLY A 193 0.98 7.52 -14.08
N ILE A 194 0.16 7.66 -13.02
CA ILE A 194 -0.37 6.50 -12.28
C ILE A 194 -1.39 5.69 -13.11
N TYR A 195 -2.06 6.31 -14.08
CA TYR A 195 -2.84 5.58 -15.08
C TYR A 195 -1.93 5.30 -16.27
N ASP A 196 -1.84 4.04 -16.67
CA ASP A 196 -1.09 3.67 -17.87
C ASP A 196 -1.94 4.01 -19.10
N HIS A 197 -1.51 5.05 -19.82
CA HIS A 197 -2.24 5.56 -20.99
C HIS A 197 -2.09 4.67 -22.23
N LEU A 198 -1.14 3.74 -22.22
CA LEU A 198 -0.83 2.88 -23.37
C LEU A 198 -1.44 1.50 -23.21
N ALA A 199 -1.15 0.81 -22.11
CA ALA A 199 -1.66 -0.54 -21.86
C ALA A 199 -2.95 -0.57 -21.03
N GLY A 200 -3.30 0.54 -20.38
CA GLY A 200 -4.39 0.57 -19.41
C GLY A 200 -3.99 0.01 -18.04
N GLY A 201 -4.94 0.03 -17.12
CA GLY A 201 -4.68 -0.27 -15.71
C GLY A 201 -4.02 0.89 -14.96
N PHE A 202 -3.92 0.74 -13.65
CA PHE A 202 -3.28 1.69 -12.76
C PHE A 202 -2.07 1.09 -12.05
N HIS A 203 -0.99 1.85 -12.01
CA HIS A 203 0.09 1.62 -11.07
C HIS A 203 -0.37 1.87 -9.63
N ARG A 204 0.35 1.29 -8.66
CA ARG A 204 -0.11 1.18 -7.28
C ARG A 204 -0.26 2.53 -6.59
N TYR A 205 0.71 3.42 -6.76
CA TYR A 205 0.70 4.75 -6.16
C TYR A 205 1.60 5.71 -6.95
N SER A 206 1.50 7.00 -6.63
CA SER A 206 2.38 8.04 -7.14
C SER A 206 3.42 8.40 -6.10
N THR A 207 4.69 8.46 -6.47
CA THR A 207 5.77 8.90 -5.58
C THR A 207 5.72 10.41 -5.33
N ASP A 208 5.08 11.17 -6.21
CA ASP A 208 4.85 12.60 -6.08
C ASP A 208 3.40 12.96 -5.70
N ALA A 209 3.16 14.25 -5.43
CA ALA A 209 1.87 14.78 -5.02
C ALA A 209 0.90 15.06 -6.19
N ILE A 210 1.39 15.08 -7.42
CA ILE A 210 0.67 15.51 -8.62
C ILE A 210 0.19 14.34 -9.49
N TRP A 211 0.44 13.09 -9.05
CA TRP A 211 0.10 11.84 -9.73
C TRP A 211 0.95 11.53 -10.95
N LEU A 212 2.13 12.14 -11.08
CA LEU A 212 2.92 12.06 -12.31
C LEU A 212 3.84 10.83 -12.33
N VAL A 213 4.65 10.62 -11.29
CA VAL A 213 5.64 9.54 -11.24
C VAL A 213 5.03 8.33 -10.52
N PRO A 214 4.71 7.23 -11.22
CA PRO A 214 4.16 6.04 -10.59
C PRO A 214 5.24 5.27 -9.81
N HIS A 215 4.79 4.44 -8.87
CA HIS A 215 5.48 3.23 -8.46
C HIS A 215 4.88 2.08 -9.27
N PHE A 216 5.68 1.46 -10.13
CA PHE A 216 5.19 0.82 -11.38
C PHE A 216 4.41 -0.49 -11.21
N GLU A 217 4.43 -1.08 -10.03
CA GLU A 217 3.64 -2.25 -9.66
C GLU A 217 2.13 -2.06 -9.97
N LYS A 218 1.47 -3.09 -10.53
CA LYS A 218 0.01 -3.10 -10.71
C LYS A 218 -0.62 -4.28 -9.98
N MET A 219 -1.52 -3.99 -9.03
CA MET A 219 -2.18 -5.03 -8.24
C MET A 219 -3.62 -5.27 -8.72
N LEU A 220 -4.05 -6.53 -8.81
CA LEU A 220 -5.40 -6.88 -9.27
C LEU A 220 -6.49 -6.25 -8.39
N TYR A 221 -6.27 -6.24 -7.07
CA TYR A 221 -7.24 -5.66 -6.13
C TYR A 221 -7.37 -4.14 -6.30
N ASP A 222 -6.29 -3.46 -6.70
CA ASP A 222 -6.33 -2.03 -6.99
C ASP A 222 -7.10 -1.78 -8.29
N GLN A 223 -6.87 -2.59 -9.34
CA GLN A 223 -7.64 -2.53 -10.58
C GLN A 223 -9.15 -2.70 -10.32
N ALA A 224 -9.52 -3.69 -9.50
CA ALA A 224 -10.91 -3.94 -9.14
C ALA A 224 -11.52 -2.75 -8.38
N ALA A 225 -10.81 -2.21 -7.38
CA ALA A 225 -11.30 -1.07 -6.59
C ALA A 225 -11.42 0.21 -7.43
N LEU A 226 -10.47 0.44 -8.33
CA LEU A 226 -10.46 1.60 -9.22
C LEU A 226 -11.57 1.52 -10.26
N THR A 227 -11.76 0.35 -10.88
CA THR A 227 -12.87 0.10 -11.80
C THR A 227 -14.21 0.48 -11.16
N MET A 228 -14.44 0.03 -9.92
CA MET A 228 -15.69 0.30 -9.21
C MET A 228 -15.90 1.80 -8.96
N VAL A 229 -14.90 2.52 -8.48
CA VAL A 229 -15.06 3.95 -8.16
C VAL A 229 -15.14 4.82 -9.41
N TYR A 230 -14.43 4.49 -10.49
CA TYR A 230 -14.56 5.21 -11.77
C TYR A 230 -15.93 4.94 -12.41
N LEU A 231 -16.47 3.72 -12.31
CA LEU A 231 -17.81 3.42 -12.79
C LEU A 231 -18.88 4.19 -12.01
N GLU A 232 -18.80 4.19 -10.67
CA GLU A 232 -19.71 4.98 -9.83
C GLU A 232 -19.55 6.49 -10.12
N GLY A 233 -18.32 6.96 -10.34
CA GLY A 233 -18.02 8.32 -10.76
C GLY A 233 -18.65 8.68 -12.10
N TYR A 234 -18.61 7.78 -13.09
CA TYR A 234 -19.28 7.96 -14.39
C TYR A 234 -20.80 8.06 -14.22
N GLN A 235 -21.40 7.15 -13.46
CA GLN A 235 -22.85 7.13 -13.23
C GLN A 235 -23.34 8.44 -12.58
N VAL A 236 -22.56 9.04 -11.68
CA VAL A 236 -22.94 10.27 -10.98
C VAL A 236 -22.68 11.53 -11.82
N THR A 237 -21.63 11.54 -12.64
CA THR A 237 -21.16 12.77 -13.31
C THR A 237 -21.42 12.80 -14.82
N GLY A 238 -21.70 11.67 -15.45
CA GLY A 238 -21.74 11.52 -16.90
C GLY A 238 -20.40 11.76 -17.60
N ASN A 239 -19.29 11.76 -16.86
CA ASN A 239 -17.98 12.09 -17.43
C ASN A 239 -17.40 10.93 -18.26
N GLU A 240 -17.36 11.10 -19.57
CA GLU A 240 -16.88 10.06 -20.50
C GLU A 240 -15.40 9.65 -20.28
N VAL A 241 -14.56 10.50 -19.67
CA VAL A 241 -13.19 10.10 -19.29
C VAL A 241 -13.23 8.95 -18.28
N PHE A 242 -14.13 9.00 -17.30
CA PHE A 242 -14.23 7.92 -16.30
C PHE A 242 -14.67 6.60 -16.92
N LYS A 243 -15.59 6.66 -17.88
CA LYS A 243 -16.00 5.49 -18.66
C LYS A 243 -14.85 4.93 -19.50
N SER A 244 -14.05 5.79 -20.12
CA SER A 244 -12.86 5.38 -20.86
C SER A 244 -11.87 4.66 -19.96
N VAL A 245 -11.60 5.22 -18.78
CA VAL A 245 -10.71 4.62 -17.78
C VAL A 245 -11.23 3.26 -17.31
N VAL A 246 -12.54 3.14 -17.01
CA VAL A 246 -13.15 1.84 -16.65
C VAL A 246 -12.89 0.79 -17.71
N ARG A 247 -13.06 1.13 -18.98
CA ARG A 247 -12.78 0.20 -20.08
C ARG A 247 -11.29 -0.14 -20.17
N GLY A 248 -10.41 0.86 -20.14
CA GLY A 248 -8.96 0.62 -20.19
C GLY A 248 -8.47 -0.28 -19.06
N VAL A 249 -8.99 -0.12 -17.84
CA VAL A 249 -8.66 -1.01 -16.71
C VAL A 249 -9.20 -2.43 -16.93
N LEU A 250 -10.44 -2.57 -17.40
CA LEU A 250 -11.03 -3.89 -17.67
C LEU A 250 -10.34 -4.61 -18.83
N ASP A 251 -9.99 -3.88 -19.90
CA ASP A 251 -9.28 -4.42 -21.06
C ASP A 251 -7.88 -4.89 -20.65
N TYR A 252 -7.15 -4.12 -19.84
CA TYR A 252 -5.88 -4.53 -19.22
C TYR A 252 -6.04 -5.80 -18.38
N VAL A 253 -7.06 -5.88 -17.51
CA VAL A 253 -7.27 -7.08 -16.69
C VAL A 253 -7.56 -8.32 -17.54
N LEU A 254 -8.34 -8.18 -18.61
CA LEU A 254 -8.67 -9.28 -19.52
C LEU A 254 -7.48 -9.72 -20.38
N LYS A 255 -6.65 -8.78 -20.82
CA LYS A 255 -5.51 -9.04 -21.70
C LYS A 255 -4.29 -9.52 -20.95
N ASP A 256 -3.90 -8.79 -19.90
CA ASP A 256 -2.59 -8.92 -19.26
C ASP A 256 -2.69 -9.64 -17.91
N MET A 257 -3.78 -9.44 -17.16
CA MET A 257 -3.97 -10.10 -15.85
C MET A 257 -4.74 -11.42 -15.89
N THR A 258 -5.17 -11.92 -17.06
CA THR A 258 -5.93 -13.17 -17.19
C THR A 258 -5.04 -14.29 -17.74
N GLY A 259 -4.83 -15.32 -16.92
CA GLY A 259 -4.06 -16.49 -17.32
C GLY A 259 -4.80 -17.38 -18.34
N PRO A 260 -4.09 -18.24 -19.09
CA PRO A 260 -4.66 -19.06 -20.16
C PRO A 260 -5.73 -20.08 -19.71
N LYS A 261 -5.82 -20.34 -18.39
CA LYS A 261 -6.84 -21.21 -17.78
C LYS A 261 -8.05 -20.44 -17.24
N GLY A 262 -8.09 -19.11 -17.43
CA GLY A 262 -9.20 -18.23 -17.01
C GLY A 262 -9.12 -17.72 -15.57
N GLY A 263 -8.06 -18.04 -14.81
CA GLY A 263 -7.78 -17.42 -13.52
C GLY A 263 -7.10 -16.06 -13.70
N PHE A 264 -7.23 -15.18 -12.71
CA PHE A 264 -6.53 -13.89 -12.71
C PHE A 264 -5.20 -13.98 -11.95
N TYR A 265 -4.16 -13.31 -12.45
CA TYR A 265 -2.93 -13.06 -11.70
C TYR A 265 -3.20 -12.05 -10.59
N SER A 266 -2.46 -12.15 -9.48
CA SER A 266 -2.63 -11.25 -8.32
C SER A 266 -1.99 -9.88 -8.52
N ALA A 267 -0.89 -9.83 -9.27
CA ALA A 267 -0.07 -8.65 -9.48
C ALA A 267 0.77 -8.72 -10.76
N GLU A 268 1.26 -7.56 -11.19
CA GLU A 268 2.29 -7.37 -12.20
C GLU A 268 3.47 -6.60 -11.57
N ASP A 269 4.69 -7.05 -11.87
CA ASP A 269 5.93 -6.56 -11.28
C ASP A 269 6.25 -5.10 -11.65
N ALA A 270 6.85 -4.37 -10.71
CA ALA A 270 7.41 -3.04 -10.94
C ALA A 270 8.80 -3.09 -11.61
N ASP A 271 9.54 -4.18 -11.41
CA ASP A 271 10.92 -4.31 -11.87
C ASP A 271 10.99 -4.86 -13.30
N SER A 272 11.80 -4.19 -14.12
CA SER A 272 12.21 -4.67 -15.43
C SER A 272 13.70 -4.41 -15.58
N GLU A 273 14.46 -5.47 -15.87
CA GLU A 273 15.93 -5.43 -16.02
C GLU A 273 16.72 -4.89 -14.81
N GLY A 274 16.13 -4.90 -13.61
CA GLY A 274 16.82 -4.51 -12.36
C GLY A 274 16.72 -3.03 -12.00
N GLU A 275 15.99 -2.24 -12.78
CA GLU A 275 15.58 -0.87 -12.44
C GLU A 275 14.04 -0.74 -12.47
N GLU A 276 13.48 0.11 -11.62
CA GLU A 276 12.04 0.29 -11.52
C GLU A 276 11.49 0.95 -12.80
N GLY A 277 10.55 0.30 -13.48
CA GLY A 277 9.78 0.92 -14.57
C GLY A 277 10.44 1.02 -15.95
N THR A 278 11.56 0.35 -16.22
CA THR A 278 12.22 0.42 -17.55
C THR A 278 11.34 -0.08 -18.70
N TYR A 279 10.47 -1.06 -18.44
CA TYR A 279 9.46 -1.57 -19.37
C TYR A 279 8.44 -0.49 -19.80
N TYR A 280 8.29 0.56 -19.01
CA TYR A 280 7.38 1.67 -19.28
C TYR A 280 8.08 2.87 -19.96
N VAL A 281 9.33 2.69 -20.40
CA VAL A 281 10.05 3.67 -21.22
C VAL A 281 9.83 3.33 -22.70
N TRP A 282 9.10 4.21 -23.39
CA TRP A 282 8.78 4.05 -24.81
C TRP A 282 9.65 4.97 -25.65
N SER A 283 10.21 4.46 -26.75
CA SER A 283 10.80 5.31 -27.78
C SER A 283 9.73 5.83 -28.74
N ASP A 284 10.02 6.92 -29.46
CA ASP A 284 9.10 7.45 -30.48
C ASP A 284 8.72 6.38 -31.53
N ALA A 285 9.63 5.46 -31.85
CA ALA A 285 9.38 4.36 -32.79
C ALA A 285 8.38 3.32 -32.27
N ASP A 286 8.37 3.07 -30.95
CA ASP A 286 7.45 2.11 -30.32
C ASP A 286 6.01 2.66 -30.30
N LEU A 287 5.87 3.99 -30.24
CA LEU A 287 4.57 4.67 -30.28
C LEU A 287 3.94 4.72 -31.67
N GLU A 288 4.74 4.66 -32.74
CA GLU A 288 4.25 4.67 -34.12
C GLU A 288 3.73 3.30 -34.61
N THR A 289 4.06 2.23 -33.88
CA THR A 289 3.75 0.84 -34.27
C THR A 289 2.63 0.19 -33.44
N SER A 290 2.10 0.91 -32.45
CA SER A 290 1.09 0.45 -31.49
C SER A 290 -0.36 0.74 -31.90
#